data_AF-A0A9Q0MNJ0-F1
#
_entry.id   AF-A0A9Q0MNJ0-F1
#
_cell.length_a   1.000
_cell.length_b   1.000
_cell.length_c   1.000
_cell.angle_alpha   90.00
_cell.angle_beta   90.00
_cell.angle_gamma   90.00
#
_symmetry.space_group_name_H-M   'P 1'
#
loop_
_entity.id
_entity.type
_entity.pdbx_description
1 polymer ?
#
loop_
_entity_poly.entity_id
_entity_poly.type
_entity_poly.pdbx_seq_one_letter_code
_entity_poly.pdbx_strand_id
1 'polypeptide(L)'
;LDEINLLFQPNMRSKLLWFYQEVDEPEVVAVPEAPKPGPSRAAASNTSKTPQGASPTGPVLKHKLFLTDGWTCEFKGICIYMFRINTTKQLPEEGFQKDLFCGVIDANRIGLVASIERIVEYVFMQALAYPNPETEDDDVGCSLIKGQLLPGLRSFCSALRVCEQVCEHINVFDDGKPMFVKIDNMVEVKDLAKNKDFCGELEEKVVEWIKGIIKVLMESEQLRKENDTSGPQDELEYWKRRAAQFSQLLAHMQDKEVQFTLHCLIASGSKIIRYWKDTDRKITFCYNEARDNSKFIQAMETCCHSLYLDDPVNMKESILSLLQTVRLIYSVSKFYNTSERTSSLMVK
;
A
#
# COMPACT_ATOMS: atom_id res chain seq x y z
N LEU A 1 -11.19 6.06 29.60
CA LEU A 1 -11.17 4.99 30.63
C LEU A 1 -12.48 4.20 30.60
N ASP A 2 -13.64 4.86 30.55
CA ASP A 2 -14.94 4.18 30.48
C ASP A 2 -15.07 3.21 29.30
N GLU A 3 -14.53 3.55 28.14
CA GLU A 3 -14.54 2.67 26.97
C GLU A 3 -13.71 1.39 27.12
N ILE A 4 -12.68 1.41 27.98
CA ILE A 4 -11.86 0.23 28.28
C ILE A 4 -12.67 -0.75 29.12
N ASN A 5 -13.45 -0.25 30.08
CA ASN A 5 -14.29 -1.09 30.93
C ASN A 5 -15.34 -1.87 30.12
N LEU A 6 -15.78 -1.33 28.98
CA LEU A 6 -16.69 -2.01 28.06
C LEU A 6 -16.09 -3.27 27.43
N LEU A 7 -14.75 -3.40 27.37
CA LEU A 7 -14.10 -4.61 26.86
C LEU A 7 -14.23 -5.78 27.86
N PHE A 8 -14.26 -5.49 29.16
CA PHE A 8 -14.32 -6.49 30.22
C PHE A 8 -15.73 -7.05 30.44
N GLN A 9 -16.76 -6.33 30.00
CA GLN A 9 -18.16 -6.71 30.17
C GLN A 9 -18.63 -7.74 29.12
N PRO A 10 -19.57 -8.64 29.47
CA PRO A 10 -20.14 -9.61 28.54
C PRO A 10 -21.03 -8.92 27.49
N ASN A 11 -20.97 -9.41 26.25
CA ASN A 11 -21.72 -8.91 25.08
C ASN A 11 -21.53 -7.42 24.76
N MET A 12 -20.47 -6.81 25.29
CA MET A 12 -20.11 -5.42 25.03
C MET A 12 -19.02 -5.36 23.96
N ARG A 13 -18.15 -4.34 24.00
CA ARG A 13 -17.15 -4.10 22.95
C ARG A 13 -16.18 -5.28 22.85
N SER A 14 -15.86 -5.68 21.63
CA SER A 14 -14.92 -6.78 21.35
C SER A 14 -13.52 -6.30 20.97
N LYS A 15 -13.38 -5.01 20.64
CA LYS A 15 -12.13 -4.43 20.14
C LYS A 15 -11.96 -2.98 20.59
N LEU A 16 -10.72 -2.59 20.79
CA LEU A 16 -10.26 -1.22 21.07
C LEU A 16 -9.06 -0.93 20.17
N LEU A 17 -9.04 0.27 19.62
CA LEU A 17 -8.00 0.74 18.72
C LEU A 17 -7.58 2.14 19.16
N TRP A 18 -6.29 2.32 19.41
CA TRP A 18 -5.71 3.61 19.74
C TRP A 18 -4.69 4.01 18.68
N PHE A 19 -4.76 5.25 18.23
CA PHE A 19 -3.73 5.85 17.40
C PHE A 19 -2.90 6.81 18.24
N TYR A 20 -1.59 6.69 18.11
CA TYR A 20 -0.60 7.63 18.58
C TYR A 20 0.08 8.25 17.37
N GLN A 21 -0.39 9.43 16.96
CA GLN A 21 0.07 10.12 15.76
C GLN A 21 -0.15 11.63 15.88
N GLU A 22 0.41 12.40 14.93
CA GLU A 22 0.19 13.83 14.84
C GLU A 22 -1.25 14.15 14.44
N VAL A 23 -1.84 15.15 15.09
CA VAL A 23 -3.20 15.62 14.81
C VAL A 23 -3.16 17.13 14.60
N ASP A 24 -3.72 17.60 13.48
CA ASP A 24 -3.95 19.02 13.23
C ASP A 24 -5.06 19.51 14.15
N GLU A 25 -4.71 20.29 15.17
CA GLU A 25 -5.71 21.04 15.93
C GLU A 25 -5.95 22.40 15.26
N PRO A 26 -7.20 22.77 14.94
CA PRO A 26 -7.50 24.17 14.69
C PRO A 26 -7.20 24.97 15.96
N GLU A 27 -6.47 26.08 15.83
CA GLU A 27 -6.17 26.99 16.94
C GLU A 27 -7.45 27.34 17.70
N VAL A 28 -7.58 26.84 18.93
CA VAL A 28 -8.61 27.32 19.84
C VAL A 28 -8.19 28.73 20.24
N VAL A 29 -8.77 29.73 19.57
CA VAL A 29 -8.65 31.13 19.96
C VAL A 29 -9.12 31.24 21.40
N ALA A 30 -8.18 31.46 22.32
CA ALA A 30 -8.48 31.68 23.72
C ALA A 30 -9.39 32.91 23.82
N VAL A 31 -10.63 32.71 24.24
CA VAL A 31 -11.54 33.81 24.60
C VAL A 31 -10.93 34.49 25.83
N PRO A 32 -10.56 35.79 25.79
CA PRO A 32 -10.04 36.46 26.96
C PRO A 32 -11.16 36.59 28.00
N GLU A 33 -10.98 35.94 29.15
CA GLU A 33 -11.87 36.12 30.31
C GLU A 33 -11.88 37.60 30.71
N ALA A 34 -13.09 38.16 30.86
CA ALA A 34 -13.28 39.53 31.31
C ALA A 34 -12.79 39.71 32.77
N PRO A 35 -12.16 40.85 33.11
CA PRO A 35 -11.58 41.04 34.44
C PRO A 35 -12.68 41.31 35.46
N LYS A 36 -12.76 40.47 36.51
CA LYS A 36 -13.55 40.78 37.71
C LYS A 36 -12.85 41.87 38.53
N PRO A 37 -13.55 42.91 39.02
CA PRO A 37 -12.96 43.94 39.86
C PRO A 37 -12.84 43.45 41.31
N GLY A 38 -11.64 43.52 41.87
CA GLY A 38 -11.35 43.28 43.29
C GLY A 38 -10.30 44.29 43.80
N PRO A 39 -10.37 44.73 45.07
CA PRO A 39 -9.91 46.05 45.46
C PRO A 39 -8.40 46.13 45.73
N SER A 40 -7.91 47.35 45.55
CA SER A 40 -6.55 47.83 45.69
C SER A 40 -5.83 47.40 46.96
N ARG A 41 -4.60 46.89 46.80
CA ARG A 41 -3.49 47.15 47.73
C ARG A 41 -2.19 47.25 46.96
N ALA A 42 -1.50 48.36 47.19
CA ALA A 42 -0.24 48.74 46.58
C ALA A 42 0.92 47.87 47.11
N ALA A 43 1.80 47.44 46.20
CA ALA A 43 3.22 47.22 46.46
C ALA A 43 4.01 47.32 45.15
N ALA A 44 5.14 48.00 45.23
CA ALA A 44 5.90 48.53 44.12
C ALA A 44 6.73 47.49 43.35
N SER A 45 6.99 47.88 42.10
CA SER A 45 7.98 47.42 41.12
C SER A 45 9.23 46.70 41.65
N ASN A 46 9.63 45.65 40.93
CA ASN A 46 10.92 45.71 40.23
C ASN A 46 10.96 44.85 38.97
N THR A 47 11.52 45.49 37.95
CA THR A 47 11.64 45.12 36.54
C THR A 47 12.73 44.08 36.28
N SER A 48 12.46 43.16 35.36
CA SER A 48 13.49 42.57 34.49
C SER A 48 12.89 42.28 33.11
N LYS A 49 13.30 43.10 32.14
CA LYS A 49 13.03 42.95 30.70
C LYS A 49 14.15 42.13 30.08
N THR A 50 13.81 41.03 29.40
CA THR A 50 14.58 40.46 28.27
C THR A 50 13.69 39.49 27.47
N PRO A 51 13.98 39.24 26.19
CA PRO A 51 13.15 39.67 25.07
C PRO A 51 12.22 38.57 24.55
N GLN A 52 11.10 39.00 23.99
CA GLN A 52 10.20 38.20 23.16
C GLN A 52 11.00 37.53 22.03
N GLY A 53 11.26 36.24 22.17
CA GLY A 53 11.55 35.37 21.04
C GLY A 53 10.27 35.18 20.24
N ALA A 54 10.32 35.48 18.94
CA ALA A 54 9.24 35.26 18.01
C ALA A 54 8.75 33.81 18.10
N SER A 55 7.47 33.62 18.41
CA SER A 55 6.79 32.34 18.28
C SER A 55 6.79 31.93 16.79
N PRO A 56 7.22 30.72 16.43
CA PRO A 56 7.10 30.26 15.05
C PRO A 56 5.61 30.13 14.71
N THR A 57 5.14 30.94 13.76
CA THR A 57 3.80 30.87 13.17
C THR A 57 3.73 29.70 12.20
N GLY A 58 3.66 28.49 12.75
CA GLY A 58 3.37 27.25 12.03
C GLY A 58 2.55 26.33 12.91
N PRO A 59 1.72 25.44 12.34
CA PRO A 59 0.93 24.49 13.12
C PRO A 59 1.86 23.68 14.01
N VAL A 60 1.62 23.71 15.33
CA VAL A 60 2.39 22.92 16.29
C VAL A 60 1.88 21.49 16.23
N LEU A 61 2.53 20.65 15.40
CA LEU A 61 2.24 19.22 15.32
C LEU A 61 2.53 18.59 16.69
N LYS A 62 1.46 18.18 17.39
CA LYS A 62 1.56 17.45 18.66
C LYS A 62 1.11 16.02 18.45
N HIS A 63 1.92 15.07 18.88
CA HIS A 63 1.51 13.67 18.95
C HIS A 63 0.45 13.50 20.04
N LYS A 64 -0.66 12.84 19.68
CA LYS A 64 -1.74 12.53 20.62
C LYS A 64 -2.09 11.06 20.57
N LEU A 65 -2.39 10.50 21.74
CA LEU A 65 -3.01 9.19 21.88
C LEU A 65 -4.53 9.38 21.96
N PHE A 66 -5.26 8.83 21.02
CA PHE A 66 -6.72 8.88 21.01
C PHE A 66 -7.32 7.56 20.53
N LEU A 67 -8.56 7.32 20.94
CA LEU A 67 -9.31 6.12 20.56
C LEU A 67 -10.01 6.38 19.22
N THR A 68 -9.99 5.39 18.33
CA THR A 68 -10.53 5.49 16.98
C THR A 68 -11.30 4.22 16.62
N ASP A 69 -12.20 4.32 15.65
CA ASP A 69 -12.88 3.17 15.04
C ASP A 69 -12.06 2.53 13.90
N GLY A 70 -10.97 3.19 13.48
CA GLY A 70 -10.11 2.79 12.38
C GLY A 70 -10.61 3.18 10.99
N TRP A 71 -11.75 3.87 10.89
CA TRP A 71 -12.38 4.26 9.61
C TRP A 71 -12.42 5.76 9.41
N THR A 72 -12.66 6.50 10.48
CA THR A 72 -12.85 7.97 10.44
C THR A 72 -11.54 8.75 10.40
N CYS A 73 -10.42 8.11 10.74
CA CYS A 73 -9.11 8.75 10.83
C CYS A 73 -8.07 7.92 10.06
N GLU A 74 -7.27 8.59 9.23
CA GLU A 74 -6.15 7.97 8.53
C GLU A 74 -5.08 7.51 9.51
N PHE A 75 -4.51 6.33 9.28
CA PHE A 75 -3.46 5.77 10.13
C PHE A 75 -2.07 6.23 9.67
N LYS A 76 -1.42 7.08 10.47
CA LYS A 76 -0.13 7.72 10.14
C LYS A 76 0.95 7.60 11.23
N GLY A 77 0.67 6.90 12.33
CA GLY A 77 1.64 6.77 13.42
C GLY A 77 1.67 5.36 13.99
N ILE A 78 1.51 5.23 15.30
CA ILE A 78 1.50 3.94 15.98
C ILE A 78 0.05 3.58 16.33
N CYS A 79 -0.35 2.38 15.96
CA CYS A 79 -1.64 1.80 16.30
C CYS A 79 -1.42 0.75 17.39
N ILE A 80 -2.14 0.90 18.49
CA ILE A 80 -2.22 -0.11 19.55
C ILE A 80 -3.62 -0.70 19.47
N TYR A 81 -3.72 -2.00 19.30
CA TYR A 81 -5.00 -2.70 19.25
C TYR A 81 -5.13 -3.71 20.37
N MET A 82 -6.36 -3.90 20.81
CA MET A 82 -6.74 -4.94 21.76
C MET A 82 -8.08 -5.51 21.33
N PHE A 83 -8.19 -6.83 21.20
CA PHE A 83 -9.46 -7.48 20.90
C PHE A 83 -9.60 -8.82 21.62
N ARG A 84 -10.84 -9.26 21.78
CA ARG A 84 -11.21 -10.54 22.37
C ARG A 84 -12.07 -11.32 21.38
N ILE A 85 -11.80 -12.61 21.22
CA ILE A 85 -12.55 -13.46 20.28
C ILE A 85 -13.91 -13.84 20.88
N ASN A 86 -13.93 -14.23 22.16
CA ASN A 86 -15.16 -14.60 22.85
C ASN A 86 -15.70 -13.41 23.65
N THR A 87 -16.85 -12.86 23.26
CA THR A 87 -17.54 -11.74 23.95
C THR A 87 -18.61 -12.19 24.95
N THR A 88 -19.00 -13.47 24.93
CA THR A 88 -20.19 -13.94 25.66
C THR A 88 -20.02 -13.95 27.18
N LYS A 89 -18.79 -14.21 27.66
CA LYS A 89 -18.47 -14.28 29.09
C LYS A 89 -17.88 -12.97 29.59
N GLN A 90 -17.94 -12.69 30.89
CA GLN A 90 -17.16 -11.59 31.45
C GLN A 90 -15.67 -11.98 31.45
N LEU A 91 -14.77 -11.02 31.19
CA LEU A 91 -13.34 -11.27 31.35
C LEU A 91 -13.02 -11.42 32.85
N PRO A 92 -12.31 -12.47 33.27
CA PRO A 92 -11.99 -12.69 34.68
C PRO A 92 -10.99 -11.65 35.21
N GLU A 93 -11.05 -11.31 36.50
CA GLU A 93 -10.08 -10.36 37.09
C GLU A 93 -8.64 -10.90 37.05
N GLU A 94 -8.48 -12.23 37.13
CA GLU A 94 -7.20 -12.92 36.97
C GLU A 94 -7.18 -13.74 35.68
N GLY A 95 -6.08 -13.67 34.93
CA GLY A 95 -5.90 -14.49 33.74
C GLY A 95 -6.57 -13.97 32.45
N PHE A 96 -7.21 -12.80 32.48
CA PHE A 96 -7.85 -12.19 31.30
C PHE A 96 -6.92 -12.04 30.10
N GLN A 97 -5.61 -11.95 30.33
CA GLN A 97 -4.60 -11.85 29.27
C GLN A 97 -4.62 -13.06 28.32
N LYS A 98 -5.17 -14.21 28.73
CA LYS A 98 -5.32 -15.39 27.86
C LYS A 98 -6.42 -15.21 26.81
N ASP A 99 -7.42 -14.37 27.09
CA ASP A 99 -8.57 -14.11 26.24
C ASP A 99 -8.46 -12.77 25.49
N LEU A 100 -7.36 -12.02 25.70
CA LEU A 100 -7.06 -10.76 25.05
C LEU A 100 -5.90 -10.89 24.07
N PHE A 101 -6.14 -10.44 22.84
CA PHE A 101 -5.14 -10.29 21.80
C PHE A 101 -4.75 -8.83 21.71
N CYS A 102 -3.48 -8.56 21.96
CA CYS A 102 -2.94 -7.21 21.92
C CYS A 102 -1.82 -7.16 20.89
N GLY A 103 -1.70 -6.04 20.21
CA GLY A 103 -0.58 -5.82 19.30
C GLY A 103 -0.37 -4.35 18.98
N VAL A 104 0.76 -4.11 18.34
CA VAL A 104 1.20 -2.78 17.94
C VAL A 104 1.56 -2.83 16.46
N ILE A 105 1.10 -1.83 15.71
CA ILE A 105 1.42 -1.63 14.30
C ILE A 105 2.05 -0.25 14.18
N ASP A 106 3.19 -0.15 13.49
CA ASP A 106 3.90 1.10 13.27
C ASP A 106 3.81 1.50 11.78
N ALA A 107 2.97 2.49 11.46
CA ALA A 107 2.82 3.00 10.10
C ALA A 107 4.08 3.72 9.61
N ASN A 108 4.83 4.38 10.49
CA ASN A 108 5.94 5.25 10.12
C ASN A 108 7.18 4.47 9.70
N ARG A 109 7.46 3.38 10.42
CA ARG A 109 8.67 2.57 10.17
C ARG A 109 8.44 1.41 9.23
N ILE A 110 7.25 0.82 9.29
CA ILE A 110 6.97 -0.49 8.70
C ILE A 110 5.82 -0.39 7.70
N GLY A 111 4.78 0.39 8.02
CA GLY A 111 3.57 0.48 7.23
C GLY A 111 2.56 -0.61 7.60
N LEU A 112 1.27 -0.33 7.37
CA LEU A 112 0.18 -1.23 7.74
C LEU A 112 0.23 -2.57 6.99
N VAL A 113 0.36 -2.51 5.66
CA VAL A 113 0.35 -3.69 4.78
C VAL A 113 1.49 -4.64 5.14
N ALA A 114 2.70 -4.10 5.26
CA ALA A 114 3.89 -4.87 5.57
C ALA A 114 3.87 -5.44 7.00
N SER A 115 3.29 -4.72 7.96
CA SER A 115 3.12 -5.24 9.32
C SER A 115 2.20 -6.48 9.33
N ILE A 116 1.07 -6.41 8.62
CA ILE A 116 0.12 -7.53 8.53
C ILE A 116 0.77 -8.73 7.81
N GLU A 117 1.43 -8.48 6.69
CA GLU A 117 2.13 -9.50 5.90
C GLU A 117 3.15 -10.26 6.76
N ARG A 118 4.03 -9.54 7.45
CA ARG A 118 5.08 -10.13 8.30
C ARG A 118 4.51 -10.89 9.50
N ILE A 119 3.45 -10.38 10.13
CA ILE A 119 2.77 -11.09 11.23
C ILE A 119 2.18 -12.42 10.71
N VAL A 120 1.52 -12.40 9.55
CA VAL A 120 0.92 -13.61 9.00
C VAL A 120 1.99 -14.61 8.59
N GLU A 121 3.03 -14.18 7.87
CA GLU A 121 4.08 -15.09 7.39
C GLU A 121 4.95 -15.65 8.51
N TYR A 122 5.49 -14.80 9.38
CA TYR A 122 6.51 -15.22 10.34
C TYR A 122 5.94 -15.73 11.67
N VAL A 123 4.69 -15.42 11.99
CA VAL A 123 4.06 -15.87 13.24
C VAL A 123 2.98 -16.89 12.97
N PHE A 124 1.91 -16.51 12.25
CA PHE A 124 0.74 -17.37 12.12
C PHE A 124 0.97 -18.58 11.21
N MET A 125 1.61 -18.39 10.05
CA MET A 125 1.92 -19.50 9.16
C MET A 125 2.91 -20.48 9.81
N GLN A 126 3.90 -19.99 10.57
CA GLN A 126 4.83 -20.86 11.30
C GLN A 126 4.11 -21.68 12.38
N ALA A 127 3.22 -21.04 13.15
CA ALA A 127 2.43 -21.73 14.17
C ALA A 127 1.46 -22.77 13.57
N LEU A 128 0.92 -22.51 12.37
CA LEU A 128 0.03 -23.42 11.65
C LEU A 128 0.78 -24.55 10.94
N ALA A 129 2.01 -24.31 10.46
CA ALA A 129 2.83 -25.31 9.79
C ALA A 129 3.39 -26.35 10.77
N TYR A 130 3.65 -25.95 12.02
CA TYR A 130 4.20 -26.80 13.07
C TYR A 130 3.31 -26.79 14.33
N PRO A 131 2.10 -27.38 14.26
CA PRO A 131 1.20 -27.47 15.41
C PRO A 131 1.82 -28.31 16.53
N ASN A 132 1.39 -28.08 17.78
CA ASN A 132 1.89 -28.81 18.94
C ASN A 132 1.57 -30.31 18.80
N PRO A 133 2.54 -31.24 18.97
CA PRO A 133 2.31 -32.68 18.87
C PRO A 133 1.25 -33.22 19.85
N GLU A 134 0.97 -32.52 20.95
CA GLU A 134 -0.08 -32.90 21.91
C GLU A 134 -1.51 -32.72 21.39
N THR A 135 -1.69 -32.05 20.25
CA THR A 135 -2.98 -31.79 19.59
C THR A 135 -3.22 -32.64 18.34
N GLU A 136 -2.40 -33.67 18.09
CA GLU A 136 -2.37 -34.50 16.87
C GLU A 136 -3.61 -35.39 16.63
N ASP A 137 -4.58 -35.45 17.54
CA ASP A 137 -5.76 -36.32 17.40
C ASP A 137 -6.80 -35.82 16.35
N ASP A 138 -6.64 -34.62 15.80
CA ASP A 138 -7.55 -34.06 14.76
C ASP A 138 -6.90 -34.04 13.35
N ASP A 139 -6.76 -35.23 12.77
CA ASP A 139 -6.19 -35.47 11.43
C ASP A 139 -6.92 -34.67 10.32
N VAL A 140 -8.23 -34.46 10.46
CA VAL A 140 -9.05 -33.69 9.52
C VAL A 140 -8.67 -32.21 9.57
N GLY A 141 -8.52 -31.62 10.77
CA GLY A 141 -8.05 -30.25 10.95
C GLY A 141 -6.66 -30.03 10.37
N CYS A 142 -5.74 -30.98 10.58
CA CYS A 142 -4.37 -30.92 10.04
C CYS A 142 -4.35 -30.92 8.50
N SER A 143 -5.16 -31.77 7.87
CA SER A 143 -5.25 -31.84 6.40
C SER A 143 -5.83 -30.56 5.78
N LEU A 144 -6.84 -29.94 6.42
CA LEU A 144 -7.43 -28.69 5.96
C LEU A 144 -6.44 -27.52 6.08
N ILE A 145 -5.69 -27.47 7.20
CA ILE A 145 -4.67 -26.45 7.42
C ILE A 145 -3.58 -26.54 6.36
N LYS A 146 -3.03 -27.73 6.14
CA LYS A 146 -1.94 -27.94 5.17
C LYS A 146 -2.41 -27.81 3.72
N GLY A 147 -3.57 -28.37 3.38
CA GLY A 147 -4.06 -28.45 2.00
C GLY A 147 -4.79 -27.19 1.50
N GLN A 148 -5.30 -26.32 2.39
CA GLN A 148 -6.09 -25.15 1.97
C GLN A 148 -5.66 -23.86 2.65
N LEU A 149 -5.54 -23.84 3.98
CA LEU A 149 -5.29 -22.61 4.72
C LEU A 149 -3.88 -22.07 4.47
N LEU A 150 -2.84 -22.90 4.60
CA LEU A 150 -1.45 -22.49 4.36
C LEU A 150 -1.21 -22.01 2.92
N PRO A 151 -1.68 -22.72 1.87
CA PRO A 151 -1.67 -22.21 0.50
C PRO A 151 -2.36 -20.84 0.37
N GLY A 152 -3.56 -20.69 0.95
CA GLY A 152 -4.31 -19.44 0.90
C GLY A 152 -3.60 -18.28 1.59
N LEU A 153 -2.98 -18.53 2.75
CA LEU A 153 -2.18 -17.53 3.47
C LEU A 153 -0.92 -17.15 2.70
N ARG A 154 -0.29 -18.11 2.00
CA ARG A 154 0.87 -17.82 1.14
C ARG A 154 0.49 -16.89 -0.02
N SER A 155 -0.58 -17.20 -0.75
CA SER A 155 -1.12 -16.32 -1.80
C SER A 155 -1.52 -14.94 -1.24
N PHE A 156 -2.06 -14.90 -0.02
CA PHE A 156 -2.43 -13.65 0.66
C PHE A 156 -1.20 -12.79 0.99
N CYS A 157 -0.16 -13.34 1.63
CA CYS A 157 1.09 -12.62 1.91
C CYS A 157 1.75 -12.13 0.61
N SER A 158 1.76 -12.98 -0.42
CA SER A 158 2.26 -12.62 -1.75
C SER A 158 1.52 -11.41 -2.34
N ALA A 159 0.19 -11.36 -2.22
CA ALA A 159 -0.59 -10.20 -2.63
C ALA A 159 -0.26 -8.94 -1.81
N LEU A 160 -0.05 -9.07 -0.49
CA LEU A 160 0.34 -7.94 0.36
C LEU A 160 1.72 -7.38 0.02
N ARG A 161 2.72 -8.22 -0.28
CA ARG A 161 4.05 -7.76 -0.73
C ARG A 161 3.97 -6.98 -2.03
N VAL A 162 3.18 -7.48 -2.97
CA VAL A 162 2.91 -6.76 -4.22
C VAL A 162 2.28 -5.40 -3.92
N CYS A 163 1.29 -5.35 -3.02
CA CYS A 163 0.66 -4.09 -2.62
C CYS A 163 1.66 -3.11 -1.97
N GLU A 164 2.48 -3.56 -1.03
CA GLU A 164 3.52 -2.74 -0.37
C GLU A 164 4.41 -2.07 -1.41
N GLN A 165 4.96 -2.85 -2.34
CA GLN A 165 5.86 -2.34 -3.37
C GLN A 165 5.17 -1.40 -4.36
N VAL A 166 3.90 -1.64 -4.71
CA VAL A 166 3.13 -0.74 -5.59
C VAL A 166 2.81 0.58 -4.89
N CYS A 167 2.50 0.55 -3.59
CA CYS A 167 2.24 1.76 -2.80
C CYS A 167 3.45 2.70 -2.70
N GLU A 168 4.67 2.18 -2.81
CA GLU A 168 5.90 2.98 -2.84
C GLU A 168 6.14 3.71 -4.18
N HIS A 169 5.43 3.34 -5.25
CA HIS A 169 5.62 3.98 -6.55
C HIS A 169 5.01 5.40 -6.58
N ILE A 170 5.88 6.36 -6.87
CA ILE A 170 5.53 7.78 -6.97
C ILE A 170 4.72 8.03 -8.26
N ASN A 171 3.70 8.87 -8.14
CA ASN A 171 2.95 9.36 -9.30
C ASN A 171 3.86 10.22 -10.20
N VAL A 172 4.22 9.71 -11.37
CA VAL A 172 5.07 10.40 -12.36
C VAL A 172 4.48 11.74 -12.82
N PHE A 173 3.16 11.91 -12.70
CA PHE A 173 2.47 13.12 -13.12
C PHE A 173 2.42 14.23 -12.07
N ASP A 174 2.65 13.90 -10.80
CA ASP A 174 2.59 14.84 -9.69
C ASP A 174 3.96 15.51 -9.48
N ASP A 175 4.07 16.75 -9.95
CA ASP A 175 5.24 17.62 -9.77
C ASP A 175 4.99 18.71 -8.71
N GLY A 176 3.89 18.62 -7.95
CA GLY A 176 3.49 19.62 -6.97
C GLY A 176 3.10 20.98 -7.55
N LYS A 177 2.96 21.11 -8.88
CA LYS A 177 2.62 22.36 -9.58
C LYS A 177 1.35 22.17 -10.44
N PRO A 178 0.16 22.19 -9.83
CA PRO A 178 -1.08 22.04 -10.57
C PRO A 178 -1.38 23.32 -11.37
N MET A 179 -1.47 23.20 -12.69
CA MET A 179 -1.68 24.32 -13.61
C MET A 179 -3.18 24.59 -13.86
N PHE A 180 -4.03 23.59 -13.64
CA PHE A 180 -5.47 23.66 -13.95
C PHE A 180 -6.40 23.73 -12.72
N VAL A 181 -5.91 24.17 -11.57
CA VAL A 181 -6.70 24.21 -10.30
C VAL A 181 -8.01 24.98 -10.44
N LYS A 182 -8.00 26.13 -11.13
CA LYS A 182 -9.15 27.05 -11.22
C LYS A 182 -10.00 26.87 -12.49
N ILE A 183 -9.65 25.92 -13.35
CA ILE A 183 -10.24 25.76 -14.67
C ILE A 183 -11.05 24.48 -14.67
N ASP A 184 -12.35 24.56 -14.93
CA ASP A 184 -13.24 23.40 -14.87
C ASP A 184 -13.79 22.97 -16.23
N ASN A 185 -13.61 23.78 -17.28
CA ASN A 185 -14.17 23.49 -18.59
C ASN A 185 -13.11 23.44 -19.70
N MET A 186 -13.40 22.65 -20.74
CA MET A 186 -12.51 22.46 -21.90
C MET A 186 -12.44 23.70 -22.81
N VAL A 187 -13.31 24.69 -22.61
CA VAL A 187 -13.35 25.92 -23.42
C VAL A 187 -12.23 26.86 -22.97
N GLU A 188 -12.10 27.06 -21.66
CA GLU A 188 -11.00 27.82 -21.05
C GLU A 188 -9.63 27.21 -21.38
N VAL A 189 -9.54 25.87 -21.41
CA VAL A 189 -8.32 25.16 -21.86
C VAL A 189 -7.95 25.52 -23.31
N LYS A 190 -8.93 25.66 -24.21
CA LYS A 190 -8.66 26.06 -25.60
C LYS A 190 -8.25 27.53 -25.73
N ASP A 191 -8.73 28.40 -24.85
CA ASP A 191 -8.29 29.79 -24.84
C ASP A 191 -6.85 29.92 -24.33
N LEU A 192 -6.47 29.13 -23.32
CA LEU A 192 -5.09 29.03 -22.85
C LEU A 192 -4.13 28.46 -23.90
N ALA A 193 -4.62 27.58 -24.78
CA ALA A 193 -3.83 27.03 -25.89
C ALA A 193 -3.35 28.11 -26.90
N LYS A 194 -3.90 29.32 -26.86
CA LYS A 194 -3.43 30.47 -27.67
C LYS A 194 -2.20 31.14 -27.05
N ASN A 195 -1.95 30.96 -25.75
CA ASN A 195 -0.79 31.49 -25.05
C ASN A 195 0.42 30.57 -25.26
N LYS A 196 1.41 31.06 -26.02
CA LYS A 196 2.62 30.30 -26.35
C LYS A 196 3.51 30.03 -25.16
N ASP A 197 3.63 30.97 -24.21
CA ASP A 197 4.49 30.82 -23.04
C ASP A 197 3.92 29.73 -22.12
N PHE A 198 2.61 29.75 -21.89
CA PHE A 198 1.91 28.69 -21.14
C PHE A 198 2.03 27.32 -21.82
N CYS A 199 1.89 27.27 -23.15
CA CYS A 199 2.11 26.02 -23.89
C CYS A 199 3.55 25.51 -23.75
N GLY A 200 4.54 26.40 -23.71
CA GLY A 200 5.94 26.03 -23.49
C GLY A 200 6.17 25.34 -22.15
N GLU A 201 5.60 25.87 -21.07
CA GLU A 201 5.66 25.25 -19.74
C GLU A 201 5.00 23.86 -19.71
N LEU A 202 3.86 23.71 -20.38
CA LEU A 202 3.19 22.41 -20.53
C LEU A 202 4.01 21.42 -21.35
N GLU A 203 4.70 21.87 -22.41
CA GLU A 203 5.59 21.03 -23.20
C GLU A 203 6.74 20.48 -22.36
N GLU A 204 7.38 21.32 -21.55
CA GLU A 204 8.44 20.90 -20.62
C GLU A 204 7.92 19.87 -19.61
N LYS A 205 6.73 20.11 -19.05
CA LYS A 205 6.07 19.18 -18.12
C LYS A 205 5.83 17.80 -18.77
N VAL A 206 5.31 17.77 -20.00
CA VAL A 206 5.10 16.52 -20.75
C VAL A 206 6.43 15.82 -21.08
N VAL A 207 7.50 16.56 -21.37
CA VAL A 207 8.83 15.97 -21.58
C VAL A 207 9.31 15.25 -20.31
N GLU A 208 9.15 15.84 -19.13
CA GLU A 208 9.51 15.20 -17.87
C GLU A 208 8.63 13.98 -17.56
N TRP A 209 7.32 14.05 -17.83
CA TRP A 209 6.43 12.89 -17.73
C TRP A 209 6.87 11.75 -18.64
N ILE A 210 7.22 12.03 -19.90
CA ILE A 210 7.72 11.03 -20.85
C ILE A 210 9.01 10.39 -20.31
N LYS A 211 9.96 11.17 -19.77
CA LYS A 211 11.19 10.64 -19.18
C LYS A 211 10.90 9.73 -17.99
N GLY A 212 10.01 10.15 -17.09
CA GLY A 212 9.60 9.35 -15.94
C GLY A 212 8.93 8.04 -16.35
N ILE A 213 8.03 8.09 -17.33
CA ILE A 213 7.39 6.89 -17.89
C ILE A 213 8.43 5.96 -18.53
N ILE A 214 9.40 6.49 -19.30
CA ILE A 214 10.46 5.67 -19.90
C ILE A 214 11.27 4.97 -18.81
N LYS A 215 11.58 5.64 -17.69
CA LYS A 215 12.26 5.00 -16.56
C LYS A 215 11.44 3.82 -16.02
N VAL A 216 10.14 4.02 -15.80
CA VAL A 216 9.23 2.94 -15.37
C VAL A 216 9.22 1.81 -16.39
N LEU A 217 9.17 2.12 -17.70
CA LEU A 217 9.23 1.12 -18.78
C LEU A 217 10.56 0.34 -18.77
N MET A 218 11.69 0.98 -18.51
CA MET A 218 13.03 0.36 -18.55
C MET A 218 13.38 -0.48 -17.30
N GLU A 219 12.73 -0.24 -16.15
CA GLU A 219 12.92 -1.08 -14.95
C GLU A 219 12.70 -2.58 -15.23
N SER A 220 11.95 -2.94 -16.28
CA SER A 220 11.72 -4.34 -16.66
C SER A 220 12.94 -5.09 -17.20
N GLU A 221 13.96 -4.41 -17.70
CA GLU A 221 15.14 -5.07 -18.29
C GLU A 221 16.30 -5.20 -17.29
N GLN A 222 16.45 -4.27 -16.35
CA GLN A 222 17.64 -4.20 -15.48
C GLN A 222 17.53 -5.03 -14.19
N LEU A 223 16.32 -5.33 -13.70
CA LEU A 223 16.10 -6.07 -12.46
C LEU A 223 16.08 -7.60 -12.64
N ARG A 224 16.24 -8.10 -13.87
CA ARG A 224 16.23 -9.54 -14.18
C ARG A 224 17.57 -10.23 -13.89
N LYS A 225 18.24 -9.84 -12.79
CA LYS A 225 19.34 -10.65 -12.25
C LYS A 225 18.72 -11.80 -11.47
N GLU A 226 18.77 -12.98 -12.06
CA GLU A 226 18.46 -14.23 -11.40
C GLU A 226 19.37 -14.35 -10.17
N ASN A 227 18.80 -14.12 -8.99
CA ASN A 227 19.43 -14.47 -7.73
C ASN A 227 19.12 -15.95 -7.45
N ASP A 228 20.09 -16.71 -6.94
CA ASP A 228 19.97 -18.14 -6.64
C ASP A 228 18.89 -18.48 -5.58
N THR A 229 18.16 -17.48 -5.10
CA THR A 229 17.11 -17.60 -4.07
C THR A 229 15.71 -17.29 -4.61
N SER A 230 15.58 -16.87 -5.87
CA SER A 230 14.26 -16.61 -6.46
C SER A 230 13.60 -17.91 -6.95
N GLY A 231 12.35 -18.10 -6.55
CA GLY A 231 11.50 -19.20 -7.01
C GLY A 231 10.32 -18.74 -7.88
N PRO A 232 9.45 -19.68 -8.31
CA PRO A 232 8.34 -19.38 -9.21
C PRO A 232 7.30 -18.41 -8.62
N GLN A 233 7.18 -18.33 -7.28
CA GLN A 233 6.31 -17.34 -6.64
C GLN A 233 6.79 -15.90 -6.90
N ASP A 234 8.11 -15.67 -6.93
CA ASP A 234 8.65 -14.32 -7.16
C ASP A 234 8.41 -13.86 -8.60
N GLU A 235 8.42 -14.79 -9.56
CA GLU A 235 8.04 -14.49 -10.94
C GLU A 235 6.57 -14.06 -11.01
N LEU A 236 5.68 -14.73 -10.27
CA LEU A 236 4.27 -14.33 -10.19
C LEU A 236 4.11 -12.95 -9.55
N GLU A 237 4.78 -12.70 -8.43
CA GLU A 237 4.77 -11.40 -7.74
C GLU A 237 5.27 -10.28 -8.66
N TYR A 238 6.35 -10.53 -9.41
CA TYR A 238 6.87 -9.60 -10.39
C TYR A 238 5.82 -9.18 -11.42
N TRP A 239 5.12 -10.14 -12.04
CA TRP A 239 4.10 -9.82 -13.05
C TRP A 239 2.86 -9.17 -12.45
N LYS A 240 2.40 -9.60 -11.26
CA LYS A 240 1.29 -8.96 -10.53
C LYS A 240 1.64 -7.50 -10.21
N ARG A 241 2.85 -7.24 -9.67
CA ARG A 241 3.36 -5.90 -9.39
C ARG A 241 3.41 -5.05 -10.65
N ARG A 242 3.95 -5.60 -11.74
CA ARG A 242 4.07 -4.87 -13.01
C ARG A 242 2.70 -4.50 -13.59
N ALA A 243 1.73 -5.41 -13.52
CA ALA A 243 0.37 -5.14 -13.96
C ALA A 243 -0.29 -4.04 -13.10
N ALA A 244 -0.10 -4.09 -11.77
CA ALA A 244 -0.62 -3.08 -10.85
C ALA A 244 0.01 -1.70 -11.07
N GLN A 245 1.34 -1.62 -11.23
CA GLN A 245 2.06 -0.37 -11.55
C GLN A 245 1.50 0.29 -12.82
N PHE A 246 1.33 -0.47 -13.91
CA PHE A 246 0.77 0.08 -15.14
C PHE A 246 -0.71 0.41 -15.03
N SER A 247 -1.48 -0.36 -14.25
CA SER A 247 -2.88 -0.02 -13.95
C SER A 247 -2.98 1.32 -13.23
N GLN A 248 -2.10 1.57 -12.25
CA GLN A 248 -2.04 2.84 -11.53
C GLN A 248 -1.60 3.99 -12.46
N LEU A 249 -0.59 3.76 -13.30
CA LEU A 249 -0.15 4.75 -14.29
C LEU A 249 -1.29 5.14 -15.25
N LEU A 250 -2.03 4.15 -15.76
CA LEU A 250 -3.20 4.38 -16.61
C LEU A 250 -4.32 5.14 -15.88
N ALA A 251 -4.51 4.89 -14.58
CA ALA A 251 -5.47 5.62 -13.76
C ALA A 251 -5.05 7.10 -13.60
N HIS A 252 -3.79 7.38 -13.24
CA HIS A 252 -3.28 8.75 -13.12
C HIS A 252 -3.31 9.51 -14.45
N MET A 253 -3.17 8.80 -15.59
CA MET A 253 -3.35 9.43 -16.90
C MET A 253 -4.75 10.01 -17.10
N GLN A 254 -5.78 9.51 -16.40
CA GLN A 254 -7.13 10.05 -16.46
C GLN A 254 -7.34 11.26 -15.54
N ASP A 255 -6.34 11.62 -14.73
CA ASP A 255 -6.43 12.78 -13.85
C ASP A 255 -6.67 14.06 -14.66
N LYS A 256 -7.48 14.96 -14.09
CA LYS A 256 -7.88 16.22 -14.72
C LYS A 256 -6.68 17.02 -15.24
N GLU A 257 -5.63 17.12 -14.42
CA GLU A 257 -4.39 17.85 -14.75
C GLU A 257 -3.73 17.28 -16.02
N VAL A 258 -3.60 15.95 -16.10
CA VAL A 258 -2.98 15.26 -17.25
C VAL A 258 -3.85 15.44 -18.48
N GLN A 259 -5.15 15.17 -18.37
CA GLN A 259 -6.08 15.31 -19.48
C GLN A 259 -6.10 16.75 -20.01
N PHE A 260 -6.19 17.76 -19.15
CA PHE A 260 -6.28 19.16 -19.56
C PHE A 260 -4.98 19.64 -20.20
N THR A 261 -3.82 19.22 -19.67
CA THR A 261 -2.51 19.48 -20.27
C THR A 261 -2.46 18.96 -21.71
N LEU A 262 -2.84 17.70 -21.92
CA LEU A 262 -2.83 17.08 -23.24
C LEU A 262 -3.80 17.75 -24.21
N HIS A 263 -5.01 18.09 -23.76
CA HIS A 263 -6.00 18.78 -24.58
C HIS A 263 -5.53 20.18 -24.99
N CYS A 264 -4.89 20.93 -24.09
CA CYS A 264 -4.30 22.23 -24.38
C CYS A 264 -3.24 22.13 -25.47
N LEU A 265 -2.31 21.17 -25.33
CA LEU A 265 -1.22 20.96 -26.28
C LEU A 265 -1.69 20.40 -27.63
N ILE A 266 -2.78 19.61 -27.66
CA ILE A 266 -3.43 19.20 -28.90
C ILE A 266 -4.05 20.42 -29.61
N ALA A 267 -4.74 21.28 -28.87
CA ALA A 267 -5.38 22.48 -29.41
C ALA A 267 -4.37 23.51 -29.94
N SER A 268 -3.20 23.62 -29.31
CA SER A 268 -2.12 24.51 -29.76
C SER A 268 -1.33 23.95 -30.95
N GLY A 269 -1.52 22.67 -31.31
CA GLY A 269 -0.80 22.01 -32.40
C GLY A 269 0.64 21.65 -32.03
N SER A 270 0.93 21.42 -30.75
CA SER A 270 2.27 21.09 -30.27
C SER A 270 2.80 19.79 -30.87
N LYS A 271 4.10 19.77 -31.19
CA LYS A 271 4.79 18.58 -31.72
C LYS A 271 5.00 17.51 -30.65
N ILE A 272 5.00 17.88 -29.35
CA ILE A 272 5.25 16.93 -28.24
C ILE A 272 4.20 15.82 -28.19
N ILE A 273 2.97 16.12 -28.64
CA ILE A 273 1.86 15.17 -28.67
C ILE A 273 2.16 13.92 -29.50
N ARG A 274 3.02 14.01 -30.52
CA ARG A 274 3.43 12.83 -31.30
C ARG A 274 4.22 11.85 -30.43
N TYR A 275 5.20 12.37 -29.68
CA TYR A 275 5.99 11.59 -28.75
C TYR A 275 5.14 11.04 -27.60
N TRP A 276 4.23 11.85 -27.07
CA TRP A 276 3.26 11.40 -26.06
C TRP A 276 2.42 10.21 -26.55
N LYS A 277 1.86 10.28 -27.76
CA LYS A 277 1.07 9.18 -28.36
C LYS A 277 1.87 7.89 -28.50
N ASP A 278 3.16 7.99 -28.87
CA ASP A 278 4.01 6.81 -28.96
C ASP A 278 4.33 6.23 -27.57
N THR A 279 4.52 7.09 -26.56
CA THR A 279 4.70 6.68 -25.17
C THR A 279 3.42 6.00 -24.61
N ASP A 280 2.24 6.57 -24.87
CA ASP A 280 0.94 6.02 -24.48
C ASP A 280 0.69 4.61 -25.06
N ARG A 281 1.04 4.41 -26.35
CA ARG A 281 1.00 3.08 -26.98
C ARG A 281 1.92 2.08 -26.30
N LYS A 282 3.13 2.49 -25.90
CA LYS A 282 4.07 1.63 -25.17
C LYS A 282 3.54 1.26 -23.79
N ILE A 283 2.97 2.22 -23.06
CA ILE A 283 2.31 1.95 -21.77
C ILE A 283 1.21 0.90 -21.95
N THR A 284 0.31 1.11 -22.92
CA THR A 284 -0.79 0.19 -23.21
C THR A 284 -0.29 -1.21 -23.59
N PHE A 285 0.78 -1.29 -24.38
CA PHE A 285 1.41 -2.57 -24.72
C PHE A 285 1.94 -3.29 -23.48
N CYS A 286 2.75 -2.62 -22.66
CA CYS A 286 3.35 -3.21 -21.46
C CYS A 286 2.31 -3.57 -20.40
N TYR A 287 1.23 -2.79 -20.27
CA TYR A 287 0.10 -3.14 -19.41
C TYR A 287 -0.55 -4.45 -19.84
N ASN A 288 -0.87 -4.59 -21.14
CA ASN A 288 -1.50 -5.79 -21.67
C ASN A 288 -0.58 -7.01 -21.55
N GLU A 289 0.72 -6.84 -21.80
CA GLU A 289 1.74 -7.86 -21.58
C GLU A 289 1.78 -8.31 -20.11
N ALA A 290 1.91 -7.36 -19.17
CA ALA A 290 2.03 -7.68 -17.76
C ALA A 290 0.78 -8.38 -17.22
N ARG A 291 -0.41 -7.91 -17.65
CA ARG A 291 -1.69 -8.52 -17.28
C ARG A 291 -1.86 -9.94 -17.81
N ASP A 292 -1.51 -10.17 -19.08
CA ASP A 292 -1.59 -11.50 -19.69
C ASP A 292 -0.60 -12.47 -19.04
N ASN A 293 0.65 -12.04 -18.87
CA ASN A 293 1.67 -12.83 -18.17
C ASN A 293 1.25 -13.16 -16.73
N SER A 294 0.77 -12.18 -15.97
CA SER A 294 0.27 -12.42 -14.60
C SER A 294 -0.83 -13.48 -14.57
N LYS A 295 -1.73 -13.49 -15.55
CA LYS A 295 -2.81 -14.48 -15.64
C LYS A 295 -2.25 -15.88 -15.93
N PHE A 296 -1.31 -16.00 -16.86
CA PHE A 296 -0.71 -17.29 -17.22
C PHE A 296 0.15 -17.85 -16.09
N ILE A 297 1.02 -17.04 -15.48
CA ILE A 297 1.86 -17.47 -14.35
C ILE A 297 1.00 -17.80 -13.12
N GLN A 298 -0.10 -17.08 -12.90
CA GLN A 298 -1.04 -17.42 -11.82
C GLN A 298 -1.63 -18.83 -11.96
N ALA A 299 -1.78 -19.35 -13.19
CA ALA A 299 -2.25 -20.73 -13.38
C ALA A 299 -1.31 -21.78 -12.77
N MET A 300 -0.03 -21.44 -12.54
CA MET A 300 0.94 -22.31 -11.87
C MET A 300 0.94 -22.16 -10.34
N GLU A 301 0.34 -21.11 -9.79
CA GLU A 301 0.42 -20.75 -8.36
C GLU A 301 0.08 -21.95 -7.46
N THR A 302 -1.03 -22.63 -7.75
CA THR A 302 -1.49 -23.79 -6.98
C THR A 302 -0.47 -24.94 -7.00
N CYS A 303 0.13 -25.22 -8.16
CA CYS A 303 1.14 -26.29 -8.29
C CYS A 303 2.46 -25.92 -7.59
N CYS A 304 2.79 -24.63 -7.55
CA CYS A 304 3.97 -24.12 -6.87
C CYS A 304 3.85 -24.22 -5.35
N HIS A 305 2.65 -24.20 -4.77
CA HIS A 305 2.47 -24.34 -3.32
C HIS A 305 3.08 -25.63 -2.77
N SER A 306 2.95 -26.75 -3.49
CA SER A 306 3.59 -28.02 -3.11
C SER A 306 5.10 -27.93 -3.02
N LEU A 307 5.75 -27.08 -3.83
CA LEU A 307 7.21 -26.89 -3.77
C LEU A 307 7.67 -26.25 -2.47
N TYR A 308 6.76 -25.53 -1.79
CA TYR A 308 7.08 -24.78 -0.58
C TYR A 308 6.52 -25.41 0.70
N LEU A 309 5.49 -26.26 0.59
CA LEU A 309 4.74 -26.79 1.74
C LEU A 309 4.87 -28.31 1.89
N ASP A 310 5.04 -29.04 0.79
CA ASP A 310 5.05 -30.51 0.82
C ASP A 310 6.48 -31.05 0.95
N ASP A 311 6.60 -32.26 1.49
CA ASP A 311 7.87 -32.98 1.48
C ASP A 311 8.21 -33.54 0.08
N PRO A 312 9.49 -33.91 -0.17
CA PRO A 312 9.92 -34.38 -1.48
C PRO A 312 9.21 -35.62 -2.04
N VAL A 313 8.56 -36.43 -1.20
CA VAL A 313 7.82 -37.61 -1.66
C VAL A 313 6.47 -37.19 -2.22
N ASN A 314 5.78 -36.30 -1.50
CA ASN A 314 4.44 -35.82 -1.87
C ASN A 314 4.46 -34.80 -3.02
N MET A 315 5.58 -34.10 -3.26
CA MET A 315 5.68 -33.12 -4.35
C MET A 315 5.68 -33.72 -5.78
N LYS A 316 5.90 -35.03 -5.93
CA LYS A 316 6.16 -35.67 -7.25
C LYS A 316 5.04 -35.42 -8.26
N GLU A 317 3.79 -35.53 -7.84
CA GLU A 317 2.63 -35.34 -8.72
C GLU A 317 2.47 -33.87 -9.12
N SER A 318 2.71 -32.95 -8.17
CA SER A 318 2.68 -31.50 -8.39
C SER A 318 3.75 -31.03 -9.38
N ILE A 319 4.95 -31.63 -9.37
CA ILE A 319 6.00 -31.34 -10.37
C ILE A 319 5.52 -31.67 -11.78
N LEU A 320 4.86 -32.82 -11.99
CA LEU A 320 4.34 -33.17 -13.32
C LEU A 320 3.28 -32.17 -13.79
N SER A 321 2.36 -31.79 -12.89
CA SER A 321 1.32 -30.79 -13.17
C SER A 321 1.94 -29.42 -13.50
N LEU A 322 3.00 -29.03 -12.78
CA LEU A 322 3.76 -27.81 -13.02
C LEU A 322 4.36 -27.79 -14.43
N LEU A 323 5.09 -28.85 -14.82
CA LEU A 323 5.70 -28.95 -16.14
C LEU A 323 4.67 -28.92 -17.28
N GLN A 324 3.51 -29.56 -17.09
CA GLN A 324 2.41 -29.50 -18.04
C GLN A 324 1.86 -28.08 -18.16
N THR A 325 1.74 -27.36 -17.05
CA THR A 325 1.27 -25.97 -17.02
C THR A 325 2.27 -25.04 -17.71
N VAL A 326 3.58 -25.19 -17.45
CA VAL A 326 4.64 -24.45 -18.17
C VAL A 326 4.56 -24.70 -19.67
N ARG A 327 4.38 -25.96 -20.10
CA ARG A 327 4.22 -26.29 -21.53
C ARG A 327 2.98 -25.61 -22.13
N LEU A 328 1.87 -25.58 -21.40
CA LEU A 328 0.65 -24.92 -21.85
C LEU A 328 0.87 -23.41 -22.01
N ILE A 329 1.52 -22.76 -21.03
CA ILE A 329 1.87 -21.34 -21.08
C ILE A 329 2.75 -21.05 -22.30
N TYR A 330 3.78 -21.86 -22.54
CA TYR A 330 4.64 -21.70 -23.71
C TYR A 330 3.86 -21.82 -25.04
N SER A 331 2.86 -22.72 -25.10
CA SER A 331 2.08 -22.93 -26.32
C SER A 331 0.98 -21.88 -26.58
N VAL A 332 0.42 -21.27 -25.53
CA VAL A 332 -0.77 -20.42 -25.64
C VAL A 332 -0.48 -18.94 -25.34
N SER A 333 0.46 -18.64 -24.45
CA SER A 333 0.73 -17.26 -24.06
C SER A 333 1.25 -16.45 -25.24
N LYS A 334 0.71 -15.24 -25.41
CA LYS A 334 1.15 -14.33 -26.46
C LYS A 334 2.48 -13.67 -26.13
N PHE A 335 2.73 -13.43 -24.84
CA PHE A 335 3.87 -12.64 -24.37
C PHE A 335 4.88 -13.46 -23.58
N TYR A 336 4.51 -14.60 -23.01
CA TYR A 336 5.43 -15.43 -22.19
C TYR A 336 6.06 -16.61 -22.96
N ASN A 337 5.69 -16.82 -24.22
CA ASN A 337 6.11 -17.96 -25.06
C ASN A 337 7.54 -17.89 -25.63
N THR A 338 8.44 -17.13 -25.00
CA THR A 338 9.85 -17.06 -25.43
C THR A 338 10.69 -18.12 -24.71
N SER A 339 11.71 -18.65 -25.39
CA SER A 339 12.66 -19.59 -24.78
C SER A 339 13.30 -18.99 -23.53
N GLU A 340 13.72 -17.73 -23.58
CA GLU A 340 14.38 -17.05 -22.45
C GLU A 340 13.47 -16.98 -21.20
N ARG A 341 12.22 -16.53 -21.35
CA ARG A 341 11.26 -16.45 -20.23
C ARG A 341 10.95 -17.82 -19.64
N THR A 342 10.77 -18.81 -20.49
CA THR A 342 10.47 -20.18 -20.04
C THR A 342 11.68 -20.82 -19.34
N SER A 343 12.88 -20.62 -19.87
CA SER A 343 14.12 -21.09 -19.21
C SER A 343 14.33 -20.41 -17.87
N SER A 344 14.15 -19.09 -17.78
CA SER A 344 14.25 -18.35 -16.52
C SER A 344 13.27 -18.87 -15.46
N LEU A 345 12.02 -19.16 -15.86
CA LEU A 345 11.02 -19.76 -14.97
C LEU A 345 11.36 -21.20 -14.55
N MET A 346 12.07 -21.95 -15.37
CA MET A 346 12.47 -23.35 -15.08
C MET A 346 13.74 -23.46 -14.23
N VAL A 347 14.57 -22.41 -14.23
CA VAL A 347 15.76 -22.30 -13.36
C VAL A 347 15.34 -21.98 -11.93
N LYS A 348 14.32 -21.13 -11.79
CA LYS A 348 13.61 -20.85 -10.54
C LYS A 348 12.78 -22.05 -10.09
#